data_AF-A0A397F2Q8-F1
#
_entry.id   AF-A0A397F2Q8-F1
#
_cell.length_a   1.000
_cell.length_b   1.000
_cell.length_c   1.000
_cell.angle_alpha   90.00
_cell.angle_beta   90.00
_cell.angle_gamma   90.00
#
_symmetry.space_group_name_H-M   'P 1'
#
loop_
_entity.id
_entity.type
_entity.pdbx_description
1 polymer ?
#
loop_
_entity_poly.entity_id
_entity_poly.type
_entity_poly.pdbx_seq_one_letter_code
_entity_poly.pdbx_strand_id
1 'polypeptide(L)'
;MLRLVRDVVGVFSTFVVLENCTNPRDLKLVRVKLEVIADLNAVRAMSKASDNLFRVLVSCYSSSKRQRRKSSEDLLGDLTSGKLEIEYGDVFYDKLYHNHSLVLENFSGLSLDFMLTSNGRAHEVGFSMSPNSFNEISSVTLAAYARLQVFLNFRPAPRTQTPEAPTISWVRNIEVYVNCRLVKDFRETVLLKAICNYPQVNLHIARHQPTPGHAASYHEPAAPYFPSQPTFLGMGFMAPESVLVGDGGEIDAKFLVMKNATQTANAHVAIRNDSMFFDVATDHIFRAATGTCEAAGEGWTGMVKLEPSDVAVFRIRPNLELLRKNRQQWEHSVKEHIAFYNMKQFAEHYHVSLSFTPSNTSSFYVAPQLRESYPFSTLEDTIAKFLRQYNGFWKWLAMALLTAEHEATAMLFDLETAIDHVLPVSPRPHPSPHARDLLQDNFAQAYRALYFDFYYITDELIWYGIRSSAGRHAITLADLVYGVVFGHEVFGAIFNRSTRVDGSFPPTTVAFANQRLDMRRLLLPWTRQLGYFLSFFPETQEATLALRQMYEPLKQFDMHR
;
A
#
# COMPACT_ATOMS: atom_id res chain seq x y z
N MET A 1 30.35 5.58 52.73
CA MET A 1 29.24 6.48 52.34
C MET A 1 29.11 6.40 50.83
N LEU A 2 28.06 5.77 50.30
CA LEU A 2 27.79 5.76 48.86
C LEU A 2 27.15 7.10 48.49
N ARG A 3 27.83 7.88 47.64
CA ARG A 3 27.35 9.19 47.17
C ARG A 3 26.83 9.00 45.75
N LEU A 4 25.51 9.19 45.56
CA LEU A 4 24.85 9.05 44.27
C LEU A 4 24.68 10.45 43.68
N VAL A 5 25.37 10.72 42.57
CA VAL A 5 25.31 11.99 41.85
C VAL A 5 24.25 11.85 40.75
N ARG A 6 23.36 12.84 40.63
CA ARG A 6 22.13 12.78 39.82
C ARG A 6 22.34 13.19 38.35
N ASP A 7 23.60 13.26 37.91
CA ASP A 7 23.97 14.00 36.70
C ASP A 7 23.90 13.17 35.41
N VAL A 8 23.70 11.84 35.50
CA VAL A 8 23.70 10.94 34.34
C VAL A 8 22.56 9.93 34.40
N VAL A 9 21.69 9.95 33.39
CA VAL A 9 20.61 8.97 33.16
C VAL A 9 21.24 7.63 32.74
N GLY A 10 20.73 6.51 33.24
CA GLY A 10 21.23 5.18 32.87
C GLY A 10 21.03 4.11 33.92
N VAL A 11 21.41 2.88 33.57
CA VAL A 11 21.42 1.72 34.48
C VAL A 11 22.84 1.48 34.96
N PHE A 12 23.03 1.54 36.27
CA PHE A 12 24.31 1.30 36.94
C PHE A 12 24.20 0.04 37.79
N SER A 13 25.26 -0.76 37.83
CA SER A 13 25.34 -1.88 38.76
C SER A 13 26.72 -2.00 39.36
N THR A 14 26.78 -2.31 40.65
CA THR A 14 28.02 -2.52 41.39
C THR A 14 27.82 -3.63 42.43
N PHE A 15 28.89 -4.01 43.11
CA PHE A 15 28.89 -4.98 44.19
C PHE A 15 29.29 -4.32 45.50
N VAL A 16 28.53 -4.59 46.55
CA VAL A 16 28.90 -4.26 47.93
C VAL A 16 29.44 -5.54 48.56
N VAL A 17 30.68 -5.48 49.02
CA VAL A 17 31.32 -6.57 49.76
C VAL A 17 31.20 -6.25 51.25
N LEU A 18 30.60 -7.16 52.01
CA LEU A 18 30.52 -7.11 53.45
C LEU A 18 31.48 -8.16 54.00
N GLU A 19 32.57 -7.69 54.59
CA GLU A 19 33.54 -8.55 55.28
C GLU A 19 33.28 -8.55 56.78
N ASN A 20 33.16 -9.75 57.35
CA ASN A 20 33.14 -9.92 58.79
C ASN A 20 34.57 -9.85 59.35
N CYS A 21 34.91 -8.73 60.01
CA CYS A 21 36.25 -8.47 60.55
C CYS A 21 36.71 -9.52 61.59
N THR A 22 35.79 -10.27 62.17
CA THR A 22 36.08 -11.30 63.19
C THR A 22 36.09 -12.72 62.64
N ASN A 23 35.51 -12.93 61.45
CA ASN A 23 35.50 -14.24 60.77
C ASN A 23 35.74 -14.04 59.26
N PRO A 24 37.00 -14.15 58.79
CA PRO A 24 37.35 -13.91 57.39
C PRO A 24 36.68 -14.87 56.38
N ARG A 25 36.07 -15.97 56.84
CA ARG A 25 35.31 -16.90 55.99
C ARG A 25 33.85 -16.47 55.77
N ASP A 26 33.35 -15.50 56.52
CA ASP A 26 31.98 -14.95 56.40
C ASP A 26 32.00 -13.66 55.58
N LEU A 27 32.14 -13.82 54.25
CA LEU A 27 32.10 -12.75 53.27
C LEU A 27 30.77 -12.79 52.53
N LYS A 28 30.07 -11.65 52.47
CA LYS A 28 28.80 -11.52 51.73
C LYS A 28 28.95 -10.52 50.60
N LEU A 29 28.54 -10.95 49.41
CA LEU A 29 28.56 -10.15 48.19
C LEU A 29 27.12 -9.77 47.84
N VAL A 30 26.82 -8.48 47.89
CA VAL A 30 25.49 -7.94 47.57
C VAL A 30 25.59 -7.18 46.24
N ARG A 31 24.92 -7.67 45.21
CA ARG A 31 24.80 -6.94 43.94
C ARG A 31 23.79 -5.80 44.10
N VAL A 32 24.23 -4.57 43.86
CA VAL A 32 23.37 -3.38 43.88
C VAL A 32 23.16 -2.92 42.44
N LYS A 33 21.89 -2.79 42.03
CA LYS A 33 21.50 -2.23 40.73
C LYS A 33 20.72 -0.94 40.98
N LEU A 34 21.10 0.11 40.26
CA LEU A 34 20.48 1.43 40.31
C LEU A 34 20.05 1.82 38.89
N GLU A 35 18.83 2.29 38.74
CA GLU A 35 18.29 2.79 37.48
C GLU A 35 17.96 4.27 37.68
N VAL A 36 18.73 5.14 37.03
CA VAL A 36 18.52 6.60 37.02
C VAL A 36 17.74 6.94 35.77
N ILE A 37 16.50 7.38 35.94
CA ILE A 37 15.54 7.62 34.86
C ILE A 37 15.32 9.13 34.74
N ALA A 38 15.20 9.66 33.52
CA ALA A 38 14.82 11.05 33.30
C ALA A 38 13.34 11.27 33.63
N ASP A 39 13.03 12.31 34.42
CA ASP A 39 11.65 12.79 34.63
C ASP A 39 11.35 13.87 33.59
N LEU A 40 10.59 13.51 32.56
CA LEU A 40 10.28 14.43 31.46
C LEU A 40 9.40 15.62 31.89
N ASN A 41 8.63 15.49 32.96
CA ASN A 41 7.82 16.61 33.47
C ASN A 41 8.71 17.67 34.15
N ALA A 42 9.78 17.24 34.83
CA ALA A 42 10.79 18.15 35.37
C ALA A 42 11.66 18.78 34.26
N VAL A 43 11.98 18.04 33.21
CA VAL A 43 12.77 18.55 32.05
C VAL A 43 11.96 19.56 31.23
N ARG A 44 10.67 19.30 30.93
CA ARG A 44 9.78 20.24 30.23
C ARG A 44 9.58 21.55 31.01
N ALA A 45 9.55 21.49 32.34
CA ALA A 45 9.44 22.67 33.20
C ALA A 45 10.73 23.52 33.23
N MET A 46 11.88 22.96 32.83
CA MET A 46 13.20 23.61 32.88
C MET A 46 13.76 24.01 31.51
N SER A 47 13.25 23.47 30.39
CA SER A 47 13.80 23.73 29.05
C SER A 47 12.93 24.65 28.19
N LYS A 48 13.54 25.70 27.60
CA LYS A 48 13.05 26.31 26.36
C LYS A 48 13.15 25.26 25.23
N ALA A 49 12.06 24.55 24.97
CA ALA A 49 11.69 23.85 23.73
C ALA A 49 12.63 22.84 23.02
N SER A 50 13.91 22.61 23.36
CA SER A 50 14.82 21.82 22.49
C SER A 50 15.43 20.51 23.00
N ASP A 51 15.40 20.17 24.29
CA ASP A 51 16.18 19.01 24.79
C ASP A 51 15.30 17.76 25.02
N ASN A 52 14.64 17.28 23.96
CA ASN A 52 14.00 15.97 23.98
C ASN A 52 15.05 14.86 23.74
N LEU A 53 15.12 13.86 24.63
CA LEU A 53 16.06 12.72 24.50
C LEU A 53 15.84 11.92 23.21
N PHE A 54 14.61 11.93 22.70
CA PHE A 54 14.22 11.27 21.47
C PHE A 54 12.97 11.93 20.87
N ARG A 55 12.65 11.56 19.63
CA ARG A 55 11.45 11.98 18.92
C ARG A 55 10.80 10.80 18.23
N VAL A 56 9.47 10.83 18.15
CA VAL A 56 8.67 9.92 17.33
C VAL A 56 8.07 10.74 16.20
N LEU A 57 8.30 10.28 14.97
CA LEU A 57 7.67 10.81 13.76
C LEU A 57 6.75 9.73 13.19
N VAL A 58 5.73 10.16 12.47
CA VAL A 58 4.77 9.27 11.81
C VAL A 58 4.79 9.52 10.32
N SER A 59 4.61 8.46 9.53
CA SER A 59 4.41 8.61 8.08
C SER A 59 3.12 9.38 7.82
N CYS A 60 3.22 10.64 7.39
CA CYS A 60 2.07 11.49 7.09
C CYS A 60 1.66 11.35 5.62
N TYR A 61 0.87 10.33 5.30
CA TYR A 61 0.09 10.26 4.08
C TYR A 61 -1.37 10.05 4.46
N SER A 62 -2.26 11.00 4.15
CA SER A 62 -3.70 10.83 4.37
C SER A 62 -4.37 10.42 3.07
N SER A 63 -5.10 9.30 3.10
CA SER A 63 -5.91 8.86 1.97
C SER A 63 -7.38 9.31 2.07
N SER A 64 -7.69 10.38 2.83
CA SER A 64 -9.08 10.74 3.14
C SER A 64 -9.87 11.15 1.89
N LYS A 65 -10.68 10.23 1.35
CA LYS A 65 -11.91 10.60 0.65
C LYS A 65 -12.86 11.23 1.68
N ARG A 66 -13.46 12.38 1.31
CA ARG A 66 -14.56 13.09 1.98
C ARG A 66 -14.39 13.32 3.48
N GLN A 67 -13.85 14.49 3.84
CA GLN A 67 -14.25 15.15 5.08
C GLN A 67 -15.71 15.58 4.95
N ARG A 68 -16.64 14.73 5.39
CA ARG A 68 -18.05 15.10 5.59
C ARG A 68 -18.04 16.32 6.52
N ARG A 69 -18.60 17.45 6.04
CA ARG A 69 -18.69 18.77 6.71
C ARG A 69 -18.42 18.68 8.22
N LYS A 70 -17.20 19.05 8.65
CA LYS A 70 -16.99 19.43 10.05
C LYS A 70 -17.75 20.75 10.27
N SER A 71 -18.56 20.81 11.31
CA SER A 71 -19.26 22.03 11.74
C SER A 71 -18.23 23.12 12.06
N SER A 72 -18.60 24.38 11.79
CA SER A 72 -17.72 25.56 11.82
C SER A 72 -17.20 25.96 13.20
N GLU A 73 -17.37 25.15 14.25
CA GLU A 73 -16.94 25.46 15.62
C GLU A 73 -15.55 24.91 15.98
N ASP A 74 -14.98 24.00 15.16
CA ASP A 74 -13.63 23.42 15.41
C ASP A 74 -12.48 24.19 14.74
N LEU A 75 -12.75 25.31 14.04
CA LEU A 75 -11.75 26.05 13.26
C LEU A 75 -10.88 27.02 14.07
N LEU A 76 -10.97 26.98 15.41
CA LEU A 76 -10.17 27.82 16.32
C LEU A 76 -9.32 27.00 17.31
N GLY A 77 -8.94 25.79 16.94
CA GLY A 77 -7.97 24.99 17.69
C GLY A 77 -6.53 25.37 17.34
N ASP A 78 -5.85 25.98 18.32
CA ASP A 78 -4.43 26.34 18.32
C ASP A 78 -3.48 25.37 17.58
N LEU A 79 -2.56 25.94 16.81
CA LEU A 79 -1.39 25.32 16.16
C LEU A 79 -0.33 24.81 17.18
N THR A 80 -0.72 24.41 18.39
CA THR A 80 0.19 23.98 19.45
C THR A 80 -0.03 22.51 19.82
N SER A 81 1.01 21.69 19.67
CA SER A 81 1.06 20.24 19.96
C SER A 81 0.15 19.36 19.08
N GLY A 82 0.48 19.25 17.79
CA GLY A 82 -0.20 18.34 16.86
C GLY A 82 -0.14 16.88 17.34
N LYS A 83 -1.30 16.29 17.59
CA LYS A 83 -1.46 14.87 17.89
C LYS A 83 -0.87 14.04 16.75
N LEU A 84 0.05 13.11 17.03
CA LEU A 84 0.59 12.19 16.02
C LEU A 84 -0.54 11.30 15.51
N GLU A 85 -0.91 11.43 14.24
CA GLU A 85 -2.03 10.70 13.63
C GLU A 85 -1.61 10.08 12.29
N ILE A 86 -2.03 8.84 12.06
CA ILE A 86 -1.89 8.09 10.80
C ILE A 86 -3.29 7.75 10.29
N GLU A 87 -3.63 8.24 9.10
CA GLU A 87 -4.93 8.00 8.46
C GLU A 87 -4.78 6.99 7.31
N TYR A 88 -5.28 5.78 7.51
CA TYR A 88 -5.31 4.72 6.49
C TYR A 88 -6.42 4.95 5.45
N GLY A 89 -7.44 5.76 5.76
CA GLY A 89 -8.64 5.95 4.94
C GLY A 89 -9.44 4.67 4.78
N ASP A 90 -9.92 4.38 3.58
CA ASP A 90 -10.75 3.20 3.30
C ASP A 90 -9.91 1.91 3.32
N VAL A 91 -10.19 1.05 4.30
CA VAL A 91 -9.58 -0.27 4.46
C VAL A 91 -10.65 -1.36 4.44
N PHE A 92 -10.24 -2.59 4.14
CA PHE A 92 -11.12 -3.74 4.04
C PHE A 92 -10.74 -4.78 5.10
N TYR A 93 -11.76 -5.38 5.71
CA TYR A 93 -11.55 -6.42 6.72
C TYR A 93 -10.64 -7.54 6.20
N ASP A 94 -9.84 -8.08 7.11
CA ASP A 94 -8.94 -9.22 6.92
C ASP A 94 -7.77 -9.00 5.93
N LYS A 95 -7.73 -7.84 5.23
CA LYS A 95 -6.58 -7.41 4.44
C LYS A 95 -5.46 -6.84 5.32
N LEU A 96 -4.22 -7.06 4.90
CA LEU A 96 -3.05 -6.48 5.55
C LEU A 96 -2.66 -5.16 4.89
N TYR A 97 -2.44 -4.14 5.70
CA TYR A 97 -1.91 -2.84 5.31
C TYR A 97 -0.56 -2.63 6.01
N HIS A 98 0.51 -2.44 5.23
CA HIS A 98 1.88 -2.34 5.73
C HIS A 98 2.64 -1.12 5.15
N ASN A 99 1.88 -0.14 4.66
CA ASN A 99 2.36 1.05 3.96
C ASN A 99 2.56 2.25 4.91
N HIS A 100 2.51 2.05 6.22
CA HIS A 100 2.71 3.11 7.22
C HIS A 100 3.78 2.71 8.21
N SER A 101 4.43 3.72 8.79
CA SER A 101 5.54 3.50 9.71
C SER A 101 5.71 4.64 10.72
N LEU A 102 6.46 4.34 11.77
CA LEU A 102 6.92 5.24 12.80
C LEU A 102 8.43 5.40 12.65
N VAL A 103 8.95 6.61 12.76
CA VAL A 103 10.40 6.84 12.85
C VAL A 103 10.75 7.24 14.28
N LEU A 104 11.59 6.44 14.91
CA LEU A 104 12.16 6.69 16.22
C LEU A 104 13.54 7.32 16.01
N GLU A 105 13.79 8.46 16.65
CA GLU A 105 15.07 9.16 16.60
C GLU A 105 15.58 9.38 18.01
N ASN A 106 16.77 8.86 18.29
CA ASN A 106 17.47 9.08 19.55
C ASN A 106 18.43 10.27 19.38
N PHE A 107 18.26 11.33 20.18
CA PHE A 107 19.16 12.49 20.20
C PHE A 107 20.13 12.46 21.39
N SER A 108 20.05 11.43 22.22
CA SER A 108 20.91 11.29 23.39
C SER A 108 22.21 10.56 23.07
N GLY A 109 23.22 10.78 23.92
CA GLY A 109 24.47 10.02 23.94
C GLY A 109 24.36 8.61 24.52
N LEU A 110 23.15 8.16 24.85
CA LEU A 110 22.86 6.86 25.45
C LEU A 110 22.12 5.97 24.46
N SER A 111 22.21 4.65 24.64
CA SER A 111 21.29 3.74 23.95
C SER A 111 19.93 3.76 24.64
N LEU A 112 18.85 3.84 23.87
CA LEU A 112 17.48 3.90 24.37
C LEU A 112 16.69 2.65 23.97
N ASP A 113 16.01 2.05 24.94
CA ASP A 113 15.10 0.91 24.74
C ASP A 113 13.65 1.39 24.63
N PHE A 114 13.03 1.12 23.49
CA PHE A 114 11.64 1.42 23.20
C PHE A 114 10.77 0.17 23.29
N MET A 115 9.60 0.31 23.89
CA MET A 115 8.53 -0.69 23.91
C MET A 115 7.36 -0.18 23.07
N LEU A 116 6.89 -1.04 22.17
CA LEU A 116 5.81 -0.75 21.21
C LEU A 116 4.59 -1.58 21.59
N THR A 117 3.46 -0.92 21.79
CA THR A 117 2.18 -1.58 22.14
C THR A 117 1.02 -0.85 21.49
N SER A 118 -0.16 -1.47 21.43
CA SER A 118 -1.38 -0.81 20.98
C SER A 118 -2.59 -1.20 21.85
N ASN A 119 -3.65 -0.41 21.81
CA ASN A 119 -4.96 -0.79 22.37
C ASN A 119 -5.86 -1.53 21.36
N GLY A 120 -5.31 -1.89 20.19
CA GLY A 120 -5.98 -2.72 19.21
C GLY A 120 -6.17 -4.15 19.71
N ARG A 121 -6.97 -4.94 19.00
CA ARG A 121 -7.03 -6.38 19.25
C ARG A 121 -5.67 -7.01 18.89
N ALA A 122 -5.35 -8.16 19.50
CA ALA A 122 -4.02 -8.78 19.40
C ALA A 122 -3.51 -9.01 17.96
N HIS A 123 -4.40 -9.19 16.98
CA HIS A 123 -4.06 -9.42 15.56
C HIS A 123 -4.28 -8.19 14.66
N GLU A 124 -4.75 -7.07 15.22
CA GLU A 124 -5.06 -5.88 14.42
C GLU A 124 -3.83 -5.04 14.10
N VAL A 125 -2.86 -4.95 15.01
CA VAL A 125 -1.67 -4.10 14.83
C VAL A 125 -0.42 -4.86 15.28
N GLY A 126 0.46 -5.14 14.32
CA GLY A 126 1.82 -5.62 14.54
C GLY A 126 2.86 -4.57 14.16
N PHE A 127 4.11 -4.80 14.55
CA PHE A 127 5.24 -3.93 14.21
C PHE A 127 6.37 -4.75 13.59
N SER A 128 7.08 -4.21 12.60
CA SER A 128 8.25 -4.88 12.02
C SER A 128 9.36 -3.88 11.66
N MET A 129 10.59 -4.38 11.50
CA MET A 129 11.74 -3.56 11.07
C MET A 129 11.93 -3.50 9.55
N SER A 130 11.10 -4.22 8.79
CA SER A 130 11.19 -4.29 7.34
C SER A 130 9.78 -4.37 6.75
N PRO A 131 9.53 -3.69 5.61
CA PRO A 131 8.22 -3.74 4.94
C PRO A 131 7.89 -5.14 4.40
N ASN A 132 8.89 -6.02 4.24
CA ASN A 132 8.74 -7.37 3.71
C ASN A 132 8.87 -8.47 4.76
N SER A 133 9.21 -8.10 6.00
CA SER A 133 9.34 -9.06 7.11
C SER A 133 8.17 -8.90 8.06
N PHE A 134 7.47 -10.00 8.33
CA PHE A 134 6.45 -10.08 9.38
C PHE A 134 7.02 -10.65 10.67
N ASN A 135 8.33 -10.59 10.86
CA ASN A 135 8.92 -10.83 12.16
C ASN A 135 8.47 -9.71 13.09
N GLU A 136 7.40 -9.98 13.83
CA GLU A 136 6.80 -9.03 14.74
C GLU A 136 7.78 -8.67 15.85
N ILE A 137 7.93 -7.37 16.08
CA ILE A 137 8.71 -6.82 17.18
C ILE A 137 7.79 -6.12 18.17
N SER A 138 8.08 -6.24 19.46
CA SER A 138 7.40 -5.49 20.53
C SER A 138 8.33 -4.50 21.24
N SER A 139 9.63 -4.56 20.94
CA SER A 139 10.65 -3.74 21.55
C SER A 139 11.81 -3.53 20.60
N VAL A 140 12.45 -2.37 20.69
CA VAL A 140 13.65 -2.07 19.92
C VAL A 140 14.63 -1.19 20.68
N THR A 141 15.91 -1.48 20.52
CA THR A 141 17.02 -0.73 21.12
C THR A 141 17.66 0.15 20.05
N LEU A 142 17.68 1.46 20.26
CA LEU A 142 18.37 2.42 19.40
C LEU A 142 19.69 2.82 20.04
N ALA A 143 20.77 2.81 19.25
CA ALA A 143 22.06 3.34 19.68
C ALA A 143 21.99 4.88 19.86
N ALA A 144 23.03 5.44 20.50
CA ALA A 144 23.18 6.89 20.64
C ALA A 144 23.16 7.59 19.28
N TYR A 145 22.43 8.72 19.19
CA TYR A 145 22.29 9.50 17.94
C TYR A 145 21.75 8.73 16.73
N ALA A 146 21.13 7.56 16.94
CA ALA A 146 20.62 6.71 15.87
C ALA A 146 19.16 7.01 15.56
N ARG A 147 18.73 6.62 14.35
CA ARG A 147 17.34 6.62 13.92
C ARG A 147 16.92 5.24 13.44
N LEU A 148 15.66 4.90 13.63
CA LEU A 148 15.09 3.64 13.17
C LEU A 148 13.65 3.84 12.69
N GLN A 149 13.32 3.21 11.56
CA GLN A 149 11.96 3.15 11.07
C GLN A 149 11.31 1.81 11.41
N VAL A 150 10.11 1.87 11.97
CA VAL A 150 9.29 0.73 12.40
C VAL A 150 8.02 0.72 11.56
N PHE A 151 7.80 -0.34 10.79
CA PHE A 151 6.62 -0.50 9.96
C PHE A 151 5.43 -1.00 10.79
N LEU A 152 4.24 -0.49 10.46
CA LEU A 152 2.98 -0.89 11.07
C LEU A 152 2.29 -1.92 10.18
N ASN A 153 1.96 -3.08 10.76
CA ASN A 153 1.19 -4.13 10.11
C ASN A 153 -0.25 -4.04 10.61
N PHE A 154 -1.11 -3.35 9.89
CA PHE A 154 -2.50 -3.15 10.27
C PHE A 154 -3.42 -4.13 9.53
N ARG A 155 -4.20 -4.92 10.28
CA ARG A 155 -5.23 -5.82 9.75
C ARG A 155 -6.56 -5.54 10.45
N PRO A 156 -7.49 -4.78 9.84
CA PRO A 156 -8.76 -4.45 10.48
C PRO A 156 -9.61 -5.71 10.69
N ALA A 157 -10.14 -5.87 11.90
CA ALA A 157 -11.02 -6.98 12.25
C ALA A 157 -12.48 -6.53 12.36
N PRO A 158 -13.47 -7.35 11.97
CA PRO A 158 -14.89 -7.00 12.09
C PRO A 158 -15.30 -6.68 13.53
N ARG A 159 -16.12 -5.66 13.74
CA ARG A 159 -16.58 -5.24 15.09
C ARG A 159 -17.29 -6.37 15.84
N THR A 160 -18.16 -7.10 15.16
CA THR A 160 -18.89 -8.28 15.64
C THR A 160 -18.58 -9.49 14.75
N GLN A 161 -18.48 -10.69 15.32
CA GLN A 161 -18.31 -11.93 14.53
C GLN A 161 -19.58 -12.28 13.74
N THR A 162 -20.72 -11.71 14.12
CA THR A 162 -21.98 -11.79 13.38
C THR A 162 -22.04 -10.70 12.31
N PRO A 163 -22.33 -11.04 11.04
CA PRO A 163 -22.49 -10.08 9.95
C PRO A 163 -23.85 -9.38 10.05
N GLU A 164 -24.08 -8.59 11.10
CA GLU A 164 -25.22 -7.68 11.14
C GLU A 164 -24.94 -6.51 10.18
N ALA A 165 -25.65 -6.53 9.05
CA ALA A 165 -25.60 -5.56 7.96
C ALA A 165 -24.19 -5.30 7.37
N PRO A 166 -23.79 -5.99 6.28
CA PRO A 166 -22.50 -5.82 5.61
C PRO A 166 -22.28 -4.43 4.96
N THR A 167 -23.16 -3.47 5.19
CA THR A 167 -23.22 -2.16 4.50
C THR A 167 -22.72 -0.99 5.33
N ILE A 168 -22.48 -1.13 6.64
CA ILE A 168 -22.09 0.01 7.48
C ILE A 168 -20.56 0.04 7.61
N SER A 169 -19.95 1.07 7.01
CA SER A 169 -18.55 1.39 7.22
C SER A 169 -18.31 1.77 8.69
N TRP A 170 -17.21 1.28 9.27
CA TRP A 170 -16.87 1.51 10.67
C TRP A 170 -15.59 2.33 10.80
N VAL A 171 -15.66 3.47 11.50
CA VAL A 171 -14.46 4.24 11.82
C VAL A 171 -13.74 3.59 13.00
N ARG A 172 -12.58 3.00 12.73
CA ARG A 172 -11.72 2.35 13.70
C ARG A 172 -10.58 3.29 14.09
N ASN A 173 -10.58 3.68 15.37
CA ASN A 173 -9.47 4.41 16.00
C ASN A 173 -8.69 3.45 16.90
N ILE A 174 -7.37 3.41 16.75
CA ILE A 174 -6.44 2.61 17.57
C ILE A 174 -5.35 3.53 18.06
N GLU A 175 -4.99 3.42 19.33
CA GLU A 175 -3.85 4.13 19.89
C GLU A 175 -2.66 3.18 19.93
N VAL A 176 -1.56 3.61 19.32
CA VAL A 176 -0.25 2.98 19.37
C VAL A 176 0.59 3.76 20.36
N TYR A 177 1.26 3.03 21.25
CA TYR A 177 2.01 3.59 22.35
C TYR A 177 3.49 3.26 22.20
N VAL A 178 4.31 4.31 22.22
CA VAL A 178 5.77 4.21 22.22
C VAL A 178 6.27 4.64 23.59
N ASN A 179 6.74 3.67 24.37
CA ASN A 179 7.29 3.91 25.71
C ASN A 179 8.82 3.78 25.67
N CYS A 180 9.54 4.68 26.32
CA CYS A 180 10.99 4.56 26.48
C CYS A 180 11.32 4.15 27.92
N ARG A 181 12.07 3.07 28.10
CA ARG A 181 12.38 2.51 29.43
C ARG A 181 13.15 3.49 30.33
N LEU A 182 14.04 4.28 29.73
CA LEU A 182 14.93 5.22 30.43
C LEU A 182 14.27 6.58 30.72
N VAL A 183 12.99 6.72 30.38
CA VAL A 183 12.24 7.96 30.64
C VAL A 183 10.94 7.63 31.37
N LYS A 184 10.82 8.13 32.59
CA LYS A 184 9.73 7.75 33.49
C LYS A 184 8.44 8.42 33.00
N ASP A 185 7.36 7.65 33.00
CA ASP A 185 6.01 8.13 32.69
C ASP A 185 5.86 8.78 31.30
N PHE A 186 6.84 8.54 30.40
CA PHE A 186 6.76 9.02 29.03
C PHE A 186 6.18 7.97 28.11
N ARG A 187 5.07 8.35 27.49
CA ARG A 187 4.33 7.60 26.50
C ARG A 187 3.97 8.53 25.37
N GLU A 188 4.59 8.34 24.22
CA GLU A 188 4.14 8.99 23.01
C GLU A 188 3.00 8.17 22.42
N THR A 189 1.90 8.83 22.07
CA THR A 189 0.70 8.15 21.55
C THR A 189 0.45 8.56 20.11
N VAL A 190 0.45 7.56 19.23
CA VAL A 190 0.12 7.72 17.81
C VAL A 190 -1.29 7.18 17.59
N LEU A 191 -2.17 8.01 17.02
CA LEU A 191 -3.53 7.63 16.68
C LEU A 191 -3.58 7.05 15.27
N LEU A 192 -4.00 5.80 15.13
CA LEU A 192 -4.35 5.20 13.85
C LEU A 192 -5.85 5.38 13.61
N LYS A 193 -6.22 5.88 12.43
CA LYS A 193 -7.60 6.07 12.02
C LYS A 193 -7.85 5.42 10.67
N ALA A 194 -8.88 4.59 10.60
CA ALA A 194 -9.27 3.89 9.38
C ALA A 194 -10.80 3.83 9.24
N ILE A 195 -11.29 3.78 8.01
CA ILE A 195 -12.68 3.51 7.64
C ILE A 195 -12.73 2.06 7.17
N CYS A 196 -13.18 1.16 8.03
CA CYS A 196 -13.23 -0.27 7.78
C CYS A 196 -14.52 -0.64 7.04
N ASN A 197 -14.36 -1.32 5.90
CA ASN A 197 -15.43 -1.75 5.02
C ASN A 197 -15.40 -3.28 4.84
N TYR A 198 -16.56 -3.89 4.59
CA TYR A 198 -16.58 -5.26 4.09
C TYR A 198 -16.14 -5.29 2.62
N PRO A 199 -15.26 -6.22 2.22
CA PRO A 199 -14.92 -6.40 0.82
C PRO A 199 -16.17 -6.81 0.02
N GLN A 200 -16.32 -6.24 -1.18
CA GLN A 200 -17.32 -6.70 -2.15
C GLN A 200 -16.89 -8.02 -2.78
N VAL A 201 -15.58 -8.24 -2.94
CA VAL A 201 -15.00 -9.39 -3.61
C VAL A 201 -14.12 -10.15 -2.63
N ASN A 202 -14.43 -11.43 -2.40
CA ASN A 202 -13.59 -12.32 -1.60
C ASN A 202 -12.78 -13.23 -2.52
N LEU A 203 -11.47 -13.25 -2.36
CA LEU A 203 -10.54 -14.06 -3.15
C LEU A 203 -9.75 -14.99 -2.24
N HIS A 204 -9.74 -16.29 -2.56
CA HIS A 204 -8.92 -17.27 -1.83
C HIS A 204 -8.35 -18.34 -2.77
N ILE A 205 -7.32 -19.05 -2.31
CA ILE A 205 -6.72 -20.17 -3.01
C ILE A 205 -7.49 -21.45 -2.65
N ALA A 206 -7.97 -22.16 -3.67
CA ALA A 206 -8.66 -23.44 -3.46
C ALA A 206 -7.67 -24.53 -3.04
N ARG A 207 -8.08 -25.38 -2.07
CA ARG A 207 -7.28 -26.54 -1.65
C ARG A 207 -7.28 -27.67 -2.68
N HIS A 208 -8.40 -27.79 -3.40
CA HIS A 208 -8.64 -28.79 -4.43
C HIS A 208 -9.25 -28.11 -5.64
N GLN A 209 -9.24 -28.79 -6.78
CA GLN A 209 -9.94 -28.30 -7.97
C GLN A 209 -11.44 -28.10 -7.68
N PRO A 210 -11.97 -26.87 -7.80
CA PRO A 210 -13.39 -26.63 -7.61
C PRO A 210 -14.20 -27.42 -8.65
N THR A 211 -15.26 -28.09 -8.20
CA THR A 211 -16.10 -28.91 -9.07
C THR A 211 -17.29 -28.09 -9.55
N PRO A 212 -17.49 -27.92 -10.87
CA PRO A 212 -18.62 -27.19 -11.43
C PRO A 212 -19.96 -27.66 -10.84
N GLY A 213 -20.72 -26.73 -10.25
CA GLY A 213 -22.04 -26.98 -9.69
C GLY A 213 -22.04 -27.55 -8.26
N HIS A 214 -20.88 -27.86 -7.69
CA HIS A 214 -20.77 -28.29 -6.31
C HIS A 214 -20.45 -27.11 -5.39
N ALA A 215 -21.49 -26.47 -4.86
CA ALA A 215 -21.37 -25.25 -4.05
C ALA A 215 -20.31 -25.37 -2.93
N ALA A 216 -20.25 -26.51 -2.24
CA ALA A 216 -19.28 -26.79 -1.17
C ALA A 216 -17.81 -26.65 -1.62
N SER A 217 -17.50 -26.89 -2.90
CA SER A 217 -16.14 -26.76 -3.44
C SER A 217 -15.64 -25.31 -3.62
N TYR A 218 -16.56 -24.34 -3.56
CA TYR A 218 -16.25 -22.91 -3.68
C TYR A 218 -16.07 -22.22 -2.33
N HIS A 219 -16.38 -22.91 -1.23
CA HIS A 219 -16.28 -22.31 0.08
C HIS A 219 -14.81 -22.20 0.50
N GLU A 220 -14.52 -21.06 1.12
CA GLU A 220 -13.25 -20.87 1.78
C GLU A 220 -13.06 -22.00 2.80
N PRO A 221 -11.88 -22.63 2.84
CA PRO A 221 -11.64 -23.66 3.84
C PRO A 221 -11.83 -23.06 5.22
N ALA A 222 -12.64 -23.70 6.07
CA ALA A 222 -12.77 -23.33 7.48
C ALA A 222 -11.41 -23.50 8.17
N ALA A 223 -10.54 -22.50 8.06
CA ALA A 223 -9.40 -22.33 8.93
C ALA A 223 -9.90 -21.64 10.21
N PRO A 224 -9.40 -22.00 11.39
CA PRO A 224 -9.72 -21.26 12.60
C PRO A 224 -9.36 -19.80 12.37
N TYR A 225 -10.33 -18.91 12.64
CA TYR A 225 -10.15 -17.45 12.64
C TYR A 225 -8.78 -17.09 13.26
N PHE A 226 -7.82 -16.74 12.39
CA PHE A 226 -6.47 -16.21 12.66
C PHE A 226 -5.52 -17.08 13.50
N PRO A 227 -4.41 -17.62 12.92
CA PRO A 227 -3.24 -16.80 12.60
C PRO A 227 -2.48 -17.22 11.31
N SER A 228 -3.05 -18.10 10.48
CA SER A 228 -2.31 -18.80 9.42
C SER A 228 -2.81 -18.56 8.00
N GLN A 229 -3.74 -17.64 7.75
CA GLN A 229 -3.87 -17.13 6.39
C GLN A 229 -2.56 -16.41 6.07
N PRO A 230 -1.81 -16.84 5.04
CA PRO A 230 -0.61 -16.10 4.66
C PRO A 230 -1.04 -14.66 4.40
N THR A 231 -0.33 -13.72 5.00
CA THR A 231 -0.45 -12.27 4.82
C THR A 231 -0.49 -11.87 3.33
N PHE A 232 -0.07 -12.78 2.46
CA PHE A 232 -0.14 -12.72 1.01
C PHE A 232 -0.85 -13.93 0.43
N LEU A 233 -1.75 -13.71 -0.54
CA LEU A 233 -2.20 -14.78 -1.43
C LEU A 233 -1.00 -15.22 -2.27
N GLY A 234 -0.49 -16.42 -2.03
CA GLY A 234 0.71 -16.94 -2.70
C GLY A 234 0.52 -18.36 -3.19
N MET A 235 0.87 -18.62 -4.45
CA MET A 235 0.86 -19.95 -5.04
C MET A 235 2.26 -20.35 -5.49
N GLY A 236 2.85 -21.30 -4.75
CA GLY A 236 4.11 -21.93 -5.15
C GLY A 236 3.89 -23.21 -5.94
N PHE A 237 4.50 -23.31 -7.11
CA PHE A 237 4.55 -24.49 -7.96
C PHE A 237 5.92 -25.15 -7.79
N MET A 238 5.91 -26.41 -7.40
CA MET A 238 7.12 -27.20 -7.17
C MET A 238 7.15 -28.32 -8.19
N ALA A 239 8.26 -28.47 -8.90
CA ALA A 239 8.48 -29.60 -9.80
C ALA A 239 9.93 -30.08 -9.70
N PRO A 240 10.22 -31.35 -9.98
CA PRO A 240 11.60 -31.79 -10.19
C PRO A 240 12.23 -31.07 -11.38
N GLU A 241 13.54 -30.83 -11.34
CA GLU A 241 14.25 -30.18 -12.45
C GLU A 241 14.12 -30.95 -13.78
N SER A 242 13.86 -32.26 -13.73
CA SER A 242 13.59 -33.09 -14.92
C SER A 242 12.39 -32.61 -15.74
N VAL A 243 11.40 -31.95 -15.13
CA VAL A 243 10.25 -31.36 -15.84
C VAL A 243 10.67 -30.23 -16.78
N LEU A 244 11.85 -29.63 -16.55
CA LEU A 244 12.42 -28.55 -17.36
C LEU A 244 13.37 -29.06 -18.46
N VAL A 245 13.68 -30.36 -18.51
CA VAL A 245 14.73 -30.90 -19.40
C VAL A 245 14.17 -31.80 -20.52
N GLY A 246 12.88 -32.17 -20.48
CA GLY A 246 12.25 -32.99 -21.53
C GLY A 246 10.76 -32.72 -21.75
N ASP A 247 10.13 -33.51 -22.62
CA ASP A 247 8.72 -33.37 -23.05
C ASP A 247 7.70 -34.00 -22.10
N GLY A 248 8.12 -34.62 -21.00
CA GLY A 248 7.24 -35.37 -20.10
C GLY A 248 7.17 -34.78 -18.71
N GLY A 249 6.15 -33.97 -18.43
CA GLY A 249 5.79 -33.57 -17.07
C GLY A 249 4.71 -32.50 -17.07
N GLU A 250 3.54 -32.82 -16.54
CA GLU A 250 2.51 -31.83 -16.23
C GLU A 250 2.66 -31.38 -14.78
N ILE A 251 2.44 -30.09 -14.54
CA ILE A 251 2.30 -29.54 -13.19
C ILE A 251 0.82 -29.29 -12.97
N ASP A 252 0.31 -29.81 -11.86
CA ASP A 252 -1.08 -29.59 -11.47
C ASP A 252 -1.39 -28.09 -11.42
N ALA A 253 -2.51 -27.73 -12.04
CA ALA A 253 -3.01 -26.37 -11.98
C ALA A 253 -3.43 -26.02 -10.55
N LYS A 254 -3.29 -24.75 -10.21
CA LYS A 254 -3.86 -24.20 -8.98
C LYS A 254 -5.05 -23.33 -9.32
N PHE A 255 -5.97 -23.21 -8.37
CA PHE A 255 -7.23 -22.53 -8.58
C PHE A 255 -7.42 -21.40 -7.56
N LEU A 256 -7.85 -20.25 -8.05
CA LEU A 256 -8.37 -19.16 -7.24
C LEU A 256 -9.88 -19.15 -7.33
N VAL A 257 -10.54 -18.91 -6.21
CA VAL A 257 -11.99 -18.77 -6.15
C VAL A 257 -12.30 -17.35 -5.70
N MET A 258 -13.04 -16.65 -6.55
CA MET A 258 -13.48 -15.29 -6.36
C MET A 258 -14.99 -15.27 -6.20
N LYS A 259 -15.48 -14.71 -5.09
CA LYS A 259 -16.91 -14.58 -4.81
C LYS A 259 -17.32 -13.12 -4.70
N ASN A 260 -18.40 -12.72 -5.36
CA ASN A 260 -19.08 -11.48 -5.03
C ASN A 260 -19.82 -11.67 -3.69
N ALA A 261 -19.32 -11.05 -2.63
CA ALA A 261 -19.87 -11.15 -1.29
C ALA A 261 -21.17 -10.34 -1.10
N THR A 262 -21.49 -9.45 -2.04
CA THR A 262 -22.69 -8.60 -1.95
C THR A 262 -23.91 -9.27 -2.59
N GLN A 263 -25.09 -8.95 -2.04
CA GLN A 263 -26.39 -9.42 -2.55
C GLN A 263 -27.10 -8.38 -3.43
N THR A 264 -26.56 -7.16 -3.52
CA THR A 264 -27.27 -6.00 -4.08
C THR A 264 -26.58 -5.36 -5.28
N ALA A 265 -25.31 -5.67 -5.52
CA ALA A 265 -24.52 -4.98 -6.54
C ALA A 265 -23.62 -5.94 -7.32
N ASN A 266 -23.41 -5.60 -8.59
CA ASN A 266 -22.51 -6.34 -9.46
C ASN A 266 -21.06 -5.96 -9.15
N ALA A 267 -20.18 -6.96 -9.15
CA ALA A 267 -18.74 -6.73 -9.07
C ALA A 267 -18.16 -6.75 -10.49
N HIS A 268 -17.44 -5.70 -10.84
CA HIS A 268 -16.64 -5.63 -12.05
C HIS A 268 -15.18 -5.73 -11.63
N VAL A 269 -14.49 -6.77 -12.07
CA VAL A 269 -13.13 -7.06 -11.62
C VAL A 269 -12.20 -7.04 -12.82
N ALA A 270 -11.20 -6.15 -12.80
CA ALA A 270 -10.11 -6.18 -13.76
C ALA A 270 -9.01 -7.13 -13.28
N ILE A 271 -8.49 -7.92 -14.20
CA ILE A 271 -7.42 -8.89 -13.98
C ILE A 271 -6.21 -8.38 -14.77
N ARG A 272 -5.13 -8.05 -14.06
CA ARG A 272 -3.85 -7.66 -14.64
C ARG A 272 -2.87 -8.82 -14.44
N ASN A 273 -2.40 -9.37 -15.55
CA ASN A 273 -1.43 -10.44 -15.56
C ASN A 273 -0.31 -10.10 -16.55
N ASP A 274 0.76 -9.51 -16.02
CA ASP A 274 1.99 -9.26 -16.78
C ASP A 274 3.01 -10.39 -16.58
N SER A 275 2.55 -11.53 -16.05
CA SER A 275 3.37 -12.75 -15.89
C SER A 275 3.77 -13.30 -17.25
N MET A 276 5.07 -13.57 -17.41
CA MET A 276 5.61 -14.31 -18.54
C MET A 276 5.46 -15.82 -18.34
N PHE A 277 5.59 -16.30 -17.11
CA PHE A 277 5.75 -17.73 -16.83
C PHE A 277 4.51 -18.42 -16.26
N PHE A 278 3.40 -17.69 -16.08
CA PHE A 278 2.15 -18.25 -15.58
C PHE A 278 0.95 -17.80 -16.41
N ASP A 279 0.23 -18.79 -16.91
CA ASP A 279 -1.01 -18.60 -17.65
C ASP A 279 -2.19 -18.55 -16.67
N VAL A 280 -3.08 -17.57 -16.88
CA VAL A 280 -4.29 -17.38 -16.10
C VAL A 280 -5.48 -17.49 -17.03
N ALA A 281 -6.41 -18.38 -16.70
CA ALA A 281 -7.66 -18.51 -17.43
C ALA A 281 -8.84 -18.57 -16.46
N THR A 282 -9.97 -17.99 -16.85
CA THR A 282 -11.23 -18.30 -16.18
C THR A 282 -11.58 -19.75 -16.50
N ASP A 283 -11.78 -20.57 -15.49
CA ASP A 283 -12.16 -21.98 -15.65
C ASP A 283 -13.68 -22.07 -15.84
N HIS A 284 -14.43 -21.54 -14.89
CA HIS A 284 -15.88 -21.42 -14.97
C HIS A 284 -16.41 -20.31 -14.05
N ILE A 285 -17.63 -19.88 -14.31
CA ILE A 285 -18.40 -18.98 -13.43
C ILE A 285 -19.65 -19.72 -12.96
N PHE A 286 -19.81 -19.86 -11.65
CA PHE A 286 -21.02 -20.34 -11.02
C PHE A 286 -21.98 -19.17 -10.79
N ARG A 287 -23.16 -19.24 -11.41
CA ARG A 287 -24.23 -18.25 -11.30
C ARG A 287 -25.13 -18.59 -10.13
N ALA A 288 -25.11 -17.78 -9.07
CA ALA A 288 -25.84 -18.09 -7.84
C ALA A 288 -27.36 -18.06 -8.04
N ALA A 289 -27.85 -17.17 -8.93
CA ALA A 289 -29.28 -17.00 -9.19
C ALA A 289 -29.91 -18.22 -9.89
N THR A 290 -29.19 -18.85 -10.81
CA THR A 290 -29.68 -19.98 -11.63
C THR A 290 -29.14 -21.34 -11.17
N GLY A 291 -28.10 -21.35 -10.34
CA GLY A 291 -27.38 -22.57 -9.95
C GLY A 291 -26.60 -23.21 -11.10
N THR A 292 -26.38 -22.50 -12.20
CA THR A 292 -25.71 -23.01 -13.40
C THR A 292 -24.24 -22.62 -13.42
N CYS A 293 -23.43 -23.44 -14.11
CA CYS A 293 -22.04 -23.10 -14.42
C CYS A 293 -21.91 -22.72 -15.89
N GLU A 294 -21.30 -21.57 -16.13
CA GLU A 294 -20.88 -21.13 -17.45
C GLU A 294 -19.39 -21.42 -17.60
N ALA A 295 -19.02 -22.24 -18.59
CA ALA A 295 -17.63 -22.36 -19.00
C ALA A 295 -17.18 -21.01 -19.59
N ALA A 296 -15.95 -20.59 -19.29
CA ALA A 296 -15.44 -19.37 -19.88
C ALA A 296 -15.32 -19.53 -21.41
N GLY A 297 -15.74 -18.52 -22.17
CA GLY A 297 -15.44 -18.45 -23.60
C GLY A 297 -13.92 -18.38 -23.84
N GLU A 298 -13.47 -18.84 -25.00
CA GLU A 298 -12.03 -18.95 -25.36
C GLU A 298 -11.28 -17.59 -25.44
N GLY A 299 -11.94 -16.47 -25.17
CA GLY A 299 -11.33 -15.13 -25.12
C GLY A 299 -11.12 -14.65 -23.69
N TRP A 300 -9.87 -14.56 -23.26
CA TRP A 300 -9.52 -13.84 -22.03
C TRP A 300 -9.65 -12.33 -22.27
N THR A 301 -10.60 -11.70 -21.57
CA THR A 301 -10.92 -10.26 -21.73
C THR A 301 -10.25 -9.36 -20.68
N GLY A 302 -9.39 -9.89 -19.82
CA GLY A 302 -8.78 -9.14 -18.71
C GLY A 302 -9.79 -8.57 -17.70
N MET A 303 -11.07 -8.95 -17.77
CA MET A 303 -12.14 -8.42 -16.93
C MET A 303 -13.26 -9.43 -16.73
N VAL A 304 -13.81 -9.50 -15.52
CA VAL A 304 -14.92 -10.39 -15.16
C VAL A 304 -16.04 -9.59 -14.49
N LYS A 305 -17.27 -9.86 -14.89
CA LYS A 305 -18.48 -9.34 -14.25
C LYS A 305 -19.15 -10.46 -13.45
N LEU A 306 -19.33 -10.23 -12.15
CA LEU A 306 -20.02 -11.13 -11.23
C LEU A 306 -21.33 -10.47 -10.79
N GLU A 307 -22.46 -11.14 -11.04
CA GLU A 307 -23.74 -10.76 -10.45
C GLU A 307 -23.70 -11.02 -8.93
N PRO A 308 -24.72 -10.60 -8.15
CA PRO A 308 -24.70 -10.78 -6.71
C PRO A 308 -24.58 -12.26 -6.33
N SER A 309 -23.68 -12.56 -5.38
CA SER A 309 -23.36 -13.93 -4.94
C SER A 309 -22.70 -14.87 -5.97
N ASP A 310 -22.45 -14.42 -7.20
CA ASP A 310 -21.73 -15.23 -8.20
C ASP A 310 -20.30 -15.58 -7.75
N VAL A 311 -19.79 -16.68 -8.30
CA VAL A 311 -18.43 -17.17 -8.05
C VAL A 311 -17.70 -17.38 -9.37
N ALA A 312 -16.53 -16.77 -9.55
CA ALA A 312 -15.59 -17.10 -10.61
C ALA A 312 -14.47 -17.97 -10.09
N VAL A 313 -14.12 -19.00 -10.87
CA VAL A 313 -12.97 -19.86 -10.63
C VAL A 313 -11.91 -19.56 -11.69
N PHE A 314 -10.70 -19.24 -11.25
CA PHE A 314 -9.56 -19.02 -12.13
C PHE A 314 -8.57 -20.16 -12.01
N ARG A 315 -8.11 -20.66 -13.14
CA ARG A 315 -7.08 -21.70 -13.25
C ARG A 315 -5.75 -21.06 -13.60
N ILE A 316 -4.72 -21.44 -12.86
CA ILE A 316 -3.37 -20.90 -12.99
C ILE A 316 -2.40 -22.05 -13.22
N ARG A 317 -1.60 -21.94 -14.28
CA ARG A 317 -0.63 -22.97 -14.69
C ARG A 317 0.72 -22.34 -15.01
N PRO A 318 1.84 -22.97 -14.61
CA PRO A 318 3.15 -22.57 -15.12
C PRO A 318 3.24 -22.85 -16.62
N ASN A 319 3.70 -21.87 -17.39
CA ASN A 319 4.02 -22.03 -18.79
C ASN A 319 5.38 -22.75 -18.90
N LEU A 320 5.34 -24.07 -18.96
CA LEU A 320 6.54 -24.92 -18.99
C LEU A 320 7.41 -24.62 -20.20
N GLU A 321 6.82 -24.29 -21.34
CA GLU A 321 7.57 -23.96 -22.56
C GLU A 321 8.44 -22.72 -22.35
N LEU A 322 7.86 -21.63 -21.82
CA LEU A 322 8.58 -20.40 -21.53
C LEU A 322 9.58 -20.56 -20.39
N LEU A 323 9.24 -21.34 -19.34
CA LEU A 323 10.15 -21.65 -18.25
C LEU A 323 11.41 -22.39 -18.73
N ARG A 324 11.25 -23.34 -19.67
CA ARG A 324 12.36 -24.08 -20.30
C ARG A 324 13.19 -23.16 -21.19
N LYS A 325 12.55 -22.42 -22.09
CA LYS A 325 13.23 -21.49 -23.02
C LYS A 325 14.07 -20.44 -22.29
N ASN A 326 13.61 -19.98 -21.12
CA ASN A 326 14.27 -18.93 -20.35
C ASN A 326 15.00 -19.46 -19.10
N ARG A 327 15.29 -20.77 -19.00
CA ARG A 327 15.94 -21.39 -17.82
C ARG A 327 17.24 -20.70 -17.40
N GLN A 328 17.98 -20.13 -18.35
CA GLN A 328 19.25 -19.42 -18.10
C GLN A 328 19.05 -18.04 -17.43
N GLN A 329 17.84 -17.49 -17.42
CA GLN A 329 17.54 -16.15 -16.89
C GLN A 329 17.21 -16.15 -15.39
N TRP A 330 16.97 -17.33 -14.80
CA TRP A 330 16.58 -17.47 -13.40
C TRP A 330 17.37 -18.56 -12.69
N GLU A 331 17.79 -18.27 -11.46
CA GLU A 331 18.71 -19.16 -10.71
C GLU A 331 17.95 -20.25 -9.95
N HIS A 332 17.22 -19.86 -8.90
CA HIS A 332 16.60 -20.80 -7.95
C HIS A 332 15.09 -20.88 -8.05
N SER A 333 14.42 -19.78 -8.38
CA SER A 333 12.97 -19.78 -8.61
C SER A 333 12.55 -18.59 -9.44
N VAL A 334 11.43 -18.73 -10.14
CA VAL A 334 10.71 -17.61 -10.75
C VAL A 334 9.70 -17.07 -9.74
N LYS A 335 9.59 -15.74 -9.63
CA LYS A 335 8.57 -15.07 -8.80
C LYS A 335 7.89 -13.96 -9.60
N GLU A 336 6.60 -14.08 -9.79
CA GLU A 336 5.74 -13.12 -10.49
C GLU A 336 4.46 -12.87 -9.68
N HIS A 337 3.50 -12.14 -10.22
CA HIS A 337 2.20 -11.95 -9.59
C HIS A 337 1.10 -11.69 -10.61
N ILE A 338 -0.13 -11.80 -10.12
CA ILE A 338 -1.36 -11.38 -10.80
C ILE A 338 -2.10 -10.44 -9.86
N ALA A 339 -2.69 -9.40 -10.40
CA ALA A 339 -3.50 -8.47 -9.62
C ALA A 339 -4.97 -8.49 -10.05
N PHE A 340 -5.86 -8.48 -9.06
CA PHE A 340 -7.31 -8.41 -9.24
C PHE A 340 -7.82 -7.12 -8.60
N TYR A 341 -8.45 -6.26 -9.38
CA TYR A 341 -8.94 -4.95 -8.94
C TYR A 341 -10.47 -4.91 -8.99
N ASN A 342 -11.11 -4.56 -7.87
CA ASN A 342 -12.51 -4.15 -7.92
C ASN A 342 -12.60 -2.80 -8.64
N MET A 343 -13.22 -2.80 -9.82
CA MET A 343 -13.40 -1.62 -10.63
C MET A 343 -14.40 -0.62 -10.05
N LYS A 344 -15.08 -0.91 -8.94
CA LYS A 344 -15.83 0.09 -8.18
C LYS A 344 -14.94 0.82 -7.17
N GLN A 345 -13.97 0.13 -6.58
CA GLN A 345 -13.07 0.66 -5.57
C GLN A 345 -11.68 0.06 -5.74
N PHE A 346 -10.76 0.80 -6.38
CA PHE A 346 -9.41 0.29 -6.70
C PHE A 346 -8.58 -0.09 -5.46
N ALA A 347 -8.84 0.55 -4.32
CA ALA A 347 -8.26 0.17 -3.02
C ALA A 347 -8.66 -1.25 -2.58
N GLU A 348 -9.75 -1.80 -3.12
CA GLU A 348 -10.10 -3.21 -2.98
C GLU A 348 -9.46 -4.02 -4.11
N HIS A 349 -8.16 -4.31 -3.95
CA HIS A 349 -7.43 -5.17 -4.86
C HIS A 349 -6.74 -6.33 -4.15
N TYR A 350 -6.30 -7.31 -4.92
CA TYR A 350 -5.59 -8.50 -4.43
C TYR A 350 -4.37 -8.77 -5.31
N HIS A 351 -3.19 -8.84 -4.71
CA HIS A 351 -1.98 -9.31 -5.37
C HIS A 351 -1.74 -10.77 -5.01
N VAL A 352 -1.73 -11.62 -6.03
CA VAL A 352 -1.47 -13.05 -5.88
C VAL A 352 -0.05 -13.32 -6.34
N SER A 353 0.83 -13.61 -5.37
CA SER A 353 2.21 -13.98 -5.65
C SER A 353 2.26 -15.36 -6.29
N LEU A 354 3.00 -15.49 -7.38
CA LEU A 354 3.25 -16.76 -8.05
C LEU A 354 4.72 -17.10 -7.91
N SER A 355 5.03 -18.35 -7.57
CA SER A 355 6.40 -18.82 -7.60
C SER A 355 6.53 -20.19 -8.23
N PHE A 356 7.63 -20.42 -8.93
CA PHE A 356 7.97 -21.72 -9.49
C PHE A 356 9.40 -22.09 -9.10
N THR A 357 9.60 -23.27 -8.50
CA THR A 357 10.92 -23.73 -8.00
C THR A 357 11.20 -25.19 -8.40
N PRO A 358 12.35 -25.47 -9.03
CA PRO A 358 12.79 -26.82 -9.38
C PRO A 358 13.47 -27.54 -8.19
N SER A 359 12.71 -28.05 -7.20
CA SER A 359 13.15 -28.86 -6.00
C SER A 359 14.21 -28.21 -5.06
N ASN A 360 14.54 -28.63 -3.82
CA ASN A 360 13.86 -29.27 -2.68
C ASN A 360 13.81 -28.21 -1.53
N THR A 361 13.00 -28.44 -0.49
CA THR A 361 12.60 -27.59 0.66
C THR A 361 13.65 -26.75 1.43
N SER A 362 14.93 -26.77 1.06
CA SER A 362 15.99 -25.99 1.74
C SER A 362 16.21 -24.57 1.19
N SER A 363 15.66 -24.25 0.02
CA SER A 363 15.90 -22.94 -0.62
C SER A 363 14.93 -21.83 -0.20
N PHE A 364 14.06 -22.08 0.79
CA PHE A 364 13.04 -21.11 1.24
C PHE A 364 13.62 -19.82 1.86
N TYR A 365 14.92 -19.77 2.14
CA TYR A 365 15.59 -18.63 2.79
C TYR A 365 16.51 -17.82 1.86
N VAL A 366 16.64 -18.19 0.58
CA VAL A 366 17.44 -17.42 -0.37
C VAL A 366 16.50 -16.64 -1.27
N ALA A 367 16.60 -15.31 -1.27
CA ALA A 367 15.91 -14.46 -2.23
C ALA A 367 16.41 -14.84 -3.64
N PRO A 368 15.58 -15.49 -4.48
CA PRO A 368 15.97 -15.88 -5.81
C PRO A 368 16.07 -14.63 -6.69
N GLN A 369 17.20 -14.47 -7.36
CA GLN A 369 17.43 -13.39 -8.31
C GLN A 369 17.13 -13.91 -9.71
N LEU A 370 16.08 -13.37 -10.33
CA LEU A 370 16.04 -13.33 -11.80
C LEU A 370 17.11 -12.31 -12.22
N ARG A 371 17.74 -12.52 -13.38
CA ARG A 371 18.31 -11.38 -14.10
C ARG A 371 17.10 -10.59 -14.60
N GLU A 372 16.59 -9.70 -13.76
CA GLU A 372 15.27 -9.02 -13.80
C GLU A 372 15.01 -8.15 -15.06
N SER A 373 15.61 -8.39 -16.22
CA SER A 373 15.45 -7.50 -17.37
C SER A 373 14.01 -7.46 -17.91
N TYR A 374 13.31 -8.59 -17.99
CA TYR A 374 12.00 -8.61 -18.67
C TYR A 374 10.85 -7.94 -17.90
N PRO A 375 10.66 -8.10 -16.57
CA PRO A 375 9.56 -7.44 -15.88
C PRO A 375 9.72 -5.92 -15.95
N PHE A 376 10.97 -5.45 -15.90
CA PHE A 376 11.29 -4.05 -16.08
C PHE A 376 11.06 -3.55 -17.49
N SER A 377 11.44 -4.30 -18.53
CA SER A 377 11.12 -3.92 -19.91
C SER A 377 9.60 -3.88 -20.17
N THR A 378 8.83 -4.81 -19.61
CA THR A 378 7.36 -4.79 -19.70
C THR A 378 6.77 -3.58 -18.97
N LEU A 379 7.27 -3.27 -17.77
CA LEU A 379 6.84 -2.10 -17.00
C LEU A 379 7.23 -0.79 -17.71
N GLU A 380 8.44 -0.70 -18.28
CA GLU A 380 8.90 0.42 -19.11
C GLU A 380 7.98 0.65 -20.32
N ASP A 381 7.63 -0.39 -21.06
CA ASP A 381 6.71 -0.29 -22.20
C ASP A 381 5.30 0.13 -21.74
N THR A 382 4.83 -0.40 -20.62
CA THR A 382 3.55 -0.01 -20.00
C THR A 382 3.55 1.47 -19.62
N ILE A 383 4.62 1.95 -18.97
CA ILE A 383 4.86 3.35 -18.62
C ILE A 383 4.90 4.21 -19.88
N ALA A 384 5.65 3.83 -20.91
CA ALA A 384 5.77 4.59 -22.14
C ALA A 384 4.42 4.72 -22.87
N LYS A 385 3.65 3.63 -22.94
CA LYS A 385 2.28 3.62 -23.48
C LYS A 385 1.37 4.52 -22.67
N PHE A 386 1.43 4.46 -21.34
CA PHE A 386 0.66 5.29 -20.44
C PHE A 386 0.99 6.78 -20.64
N LEU A 387 2.27 7.18 -20.60
CA LEU A 387 2.69 8.57 -20.76
C LEU A 387 2.26 9.17 -22.10
N ARG A 388 2.29 8.37 -23.18
CA ARG A 388 1.78 8.79 -24.49
C ARG A 388 0.28 9.08 -24.46
N GLN A 389 -0.50 8.20 -23.83
CA GLN A 389 -1.95 8.39 -23.68
C GLN A 389 -2.27 9.56 -22.75
N TYR A 390 -1.52 9.69 -21.66
CA TYR A 390 -1.67 10.78 -20.70
C TYR A 390 -1.53 12.14 -21.39
N ASN A 391 -0.45 12.34 -22.15
CA ASN A 391 -0.23 13.57 -22.91
C ASN A 391 -1.32 13.79 -23.97
N GLY A 392 -1.72 12.72 -24.68
CA GLY A 392 -2.81 12.79 -25.66
C GLY A 392 -4.15 13.19 -25.05
N PHE A 393 -4.48 12.62 -23.89
CA PHE A 393 -5.72 12.89 -23.17
C PHE A 393 -5.82 14.35 -22.72
N TRP A 394 -4.79 14.90 -22.08
CA TRP A 394 -4.84 16.28 -21.59
C TRP A 394 -4.92 17.31 -22.72
N LYS A 395 -4.23 17.05 -23.84
CA LYS A 395 -4.37 17.88 -25.06
C LYS A 395 -5.78 17.81 -25.62
N TRP A 396 -6.35 16.61 -25.71
CA TRP A 396 -7.71 16.39 -26.19
C TRP A 396 -8.74 17.09 -25.28
N LEU A 397 -8.61 16.95 -23.97
CA LEU A 397 -9.49 17.60 -22.99
C LEU A 397 -9.39 19.12 -23.06
N ALA A 398 -8.19 19.70 -23.13
CA ALA A 398 -8.05 21.14 -23.21
C ALA A 398 -8.66 21.73 -24.48
N MET A 399 -8.49 21.05 -25.62
CA MET A 399 -9.15 21.46 -26.86
C MET A 399 -10.68 21.42 -26.73
N ALA A 400 -11.23 20.35 -26.13
CA ALA A 400 -12.66 20.25 -25.88
C ALA A 400 -13.18 21.37 -24.97
N LEU A 401 -12.49 21.64 -23.85
CA LEU A 401 -12.87 22.69 -22.90
C LEU A 401 -12.85 24.10 -23.50
N LEU A 402 -11.91 24.38 -24.43
CA LEU A 402 -11.91 25.67 -25.12
C LEU A 402 -13.08 25.82 -26.08
N THR A 403 -13.52 24.73 -26.72
CA THR A 403 -14.65 24.75 -27.67
C THR A 403 -16.02 24.70 -27.00
N ALA A 404 -16.10 24.18 -25.77
CA ALA A 404 -17.34 23.88 -25.07
C ALA A 404 -17.84 25.04 -24.18
N GLU A 405 -17.81 26.29 -24.67
CA GLU A 405 -17.96 27.54 -23.89
C GLU A 405 -18.97 27.51 -22.72
N HIS A 406 -20.14 26.88 -22.88
CA HIS A 406 -21.20 26.81 -21.85
C HIS A 406 -21.33 25.43 -21.15
N GLU A 407 -20.66 24.39 -21.64
CA GLU A 407 -20.77 23.00 -21.16
C GLU A 407 -19.49 22.50 -20.46
N ALA A 408 -18.41 23.28 -20.48
CA ALA A 408 -17.12 22.92 -19.90
C ALA A 408 -17.21 22.55 -18.40
N THR A 409 -18.04 23.24 -17.63
CA THR A 409 -18.24 22.95 -16.19
C THR A 409 -18.96 21.62 -15.96
N ALA A 410 -19.95 21.28 -16.80
CA ALA A 410 -20.64 19.99 -16.73
C ALA A 410 -19.69 18.85 -17.10
N MET A 411 -18.89 19.01 -18.16
CA MET A 411 -17.87 18.04 -18.56
C MET A 411 -16.85 17.78 -17.44
N LEU A 412 -16.39 18.82 -16.74
CA LEU A 412 -15.49 18.67 -15.60
C LEU A 412 -16.16 17.95 -14.43
N PHE A 413 -17.43 18.24 -14.16
CA PHE A 413 -18.18 17.54 -13.12
C PHE A 413 -18.34 16.04 -13.43
N ASP A 414 -18.61 15.70 -14.68
CA ASP A 414 -18.69 14.31 -15.14
C ASP A 414 -17.33 13.59 -14.97
N LEU A 415 -16.23 14.26 -15.31
CA LEU A 415 -14.87 13.75 -15.09
C LEU A 415 -14.50 13.61 -13.61
N GLU A 416 -14.92 14.55 -12.76
CA GLU A 416 -14.74 14.48 -11.31
C GLU A 416 -15.44 13.24 -10.72
N THR A 417 -16.63 12.92 -11.23
CA THR A 417 -17.40 11.75 -10.78
C THR A 417 -17.00 10.45 -11.48
N ALA A 418 -16.27 10.52 -12.60
CA ALA A 418 -15.84 9.36 -13.38
C ALA A 418 -15.02 8.33 -12.60
N ILE A 419 -14.24 8.76 -11.60
CA ILE A 419 -13.47 7.85 -10.73
C ILE A 419 -14.38 7.06 -9.76
N ASP A 420 -15.61 7.50 -9.53
CA ASP A 420 -16.57 6.78 -8.69
C ASP A 420 -17.54 5.89 -9.49
N HIS A 421 -17.58 6.00 -10.83
CA HIS A 421 -18.46 5.20 -11.70
C HIS A 421 -17.93 3.78 -11.97
N VAL A 422 -18.83 2.78 -12.04
CA VAL A 422 -18.50 1.39 -12.39
C VAL A 422 -18.63 1.20 -13.90
N LEU A 423 -17.75 1.82 -14.68
CA LEU A 423 -17.71 1.63 -16.12
C LEU A 423 -16.70 0.53 -16.48
N PRO A 424 -17.06 -0.43 -17.36
CA PRO A 424 -16.11 -1.41 -17.86
C PRO A 424 -14.96 -0.70 -18.59
N VAL A 425 -13.73 -0.92 -18.13
CA VAL A 425 -12.52 -0.46 -18.83
C VAL A 425 -12.22 -1.48 -19.92
N SER A 426 -12.91 -1.39 -21.06
CA SER A 426 -12.55 -2.16 -22.24
C SER A 426 -11.35 -1.49 -22.93
N PRO A 427 -10.41 -2.24 -23.53
CA PRO A 427 -9.29 -1.64 -24.27
C PRO A 427 -9.81 -0.98 -25.55
N ARG A 428 -9.43 0.30 -25.71
CA ARG A 428 -9.44 1.15 -26.93
C ARG A 428 -10.09 0.58 -28.21
N PRO A 429 -10.94 1.41 -28.83
CA PRO A 429 -10.53 1.99 -30.11
C PRO A 429 -10.45 3.52 -30.04
N HIS A 430 -9.59 4.09 -30.88
CA HIS A 430 -9.50 5.53 -31.11
C HIS A 430 -10.88 6.14 -31.42
N PRO A 431 -11.17 7.37 -30.93
CA PRO A 431 -12.38 8.05 -31.33
C PRO A 431 -12.38 8.31 -32.84
N SER A 432 -13.35 7.71 -33.53
CA SER A 432 -13.79 8.15 -34.85
C SER A 432 -14.32 9.59 -34.76
N PRO A 433 -13.98 10.49 -35.71
CA PRO A 433 -14.33 11.91 -35.65
C PRO A 433 -15.83 12.23 -35.84
N HIS A 434 -16.72 11.24 -35.91
CA HIS A 434 -18.14 11.44 -36.18
C HIS A 434 -19.05 10.85 -35.09
N ALA A 435 -19.18 11.54 -33.95
CA ALA A 435 -20.37 11.50 -33.09
C ALA A 435 -20.20 12.45 -31.89
N ARG A 436 -20.94 13.57 -31.85
CA ARG A 436 -20.84 14.55 -30.75
C ARG A 436 -21.36 14.01 -29.41
N ASP A 437 -22.38 13.18 -29.41
CA ASP A 437 -22.94 12.59 -28.18
C ASP A 437 -22.11 11.43 -27.61
N LEU A 438 -21.28 10.77 -28.44
CA LEU A 438 -20.33 9.74 -27.99
C LEU A 438 -19.04 10.33 -27.40
N LEU A 439 -18.78 11.63 -27.52
CA LEU A 439 -17.53 12.23 -27.04
C LEU A 439 -17.51 12.36 -25.50
N GLN A 440 -18.63 12.70 -24.86
CA GLN A 440 -18.67 12.97 -23.41
C GLN A 440 -18.54 11.68 -22.58
N ASP A 441 -19.27 10.62 -22.94
CA ASP A 441 -19.11 9.28 -22.33
C ASP A 441 -17.70 8.72 -22.55
N ASN A 442 -17.07 9.05 -23.69
CA ASN A 442 -15.70 8.63 -24.00
C ASN A 442 -14.66 9.37 -23.15
N PHE A 443 -14.88 10.64 -22.76
CA PHE A 443 -13.97 11.37 -21.88
C PHE A 443 -13.94 10.79 -20.47
N ALA A 444 -15.10 10.54 -19.86
CA ALA A 444 -15.20 9.94 -18.53
C ALA A 444 -14.58 8.54 -18.50
N GLN A 445 -14.87 7.71 -19.50
CA GLN A 445 -14.29 6.36 -19.61
C GLN A 445 -12.77 6.42 -19.86
N ALA A 446 -12.29 7.28 -20.75
CA ALA A 446 -10.87 7.43 -21.03
C ALA A 446 -10.10 7.96 -19.82
N TYR A 447 -10.65 8.93 -19.10
CA TYR A 447 -10.06 9.46 -17.87
C TYR A 447 -9.98 8.40 -16.78
N ARG A 448 -11.06 7.64 -16.58
CA ARG A 448 -11.08 6.51 -15.63
C ARG A 448 -10.05 5.44 -15.99
N ALA A 449 -9.98 5.05 -17.27
CA ALA A 449 -9.02 4.07 -17.76
C ALA A 449 -7.58 4.54 -17.54
N LEU A 450 -7.29 5.81 -17.88
CA LEU A 450 -5.98 6.42 -17.69
C LEU A 450 -5.59 6.49 -16.20
N TYR A 451 -6.52 6.86 -15.33
CA TYR A 451 -6.27 6.89 -13.87
C TYR A 451 -6.07 5.47 -13.32
N PHE A 452 -6.81 4.47 -13.82
CA PHE A 452 -6.60 3.08 -13.44
C PHE A 452 -5.22 2.56 -13.88
N ASP A 453 -4.77 2.88 -15.09
CA ASP A 453 -3.43 2.51 -15.54
C ASP A 453 -2.35 3.18 -14.68
N PHE A 454 -2.54 4.44 -14.24
CA PHE A 454 -1.63 5.11 -13.31
C PHE A 454 -1.62 4.46 -11.92
N TYR A 455 -2.79 4.04 -11.42
CA TYR A 455 -2.93 3.30 -10.17
C TYR A 455 -2.19 1.96 -10.25
N TYR A 456 -2.41 1.20 -11.32
CA TYR A 456 -1.73 -0.07 -11.58
C TYR A 456 -0.21 0.09 -11.68
N ILE A 457 0.27 1.08 -12.44
CA ILE A 457 1.72 1.36 -12.53
C ILE A 457 2.29 1.69 -11.15
N THR A 458 1.56 2.42 -10.31
CA THR A 458 2.00 2.73 -8.94
C THR A 458 2.17 1.45 -8.12
N ASP A 459 1.21 0.53 -8.19
CA ASP A 459 1.28 -0.78 -7.53
C ASP A 459 2.45 -1.65 -8.04
N GLU A 460 2.71 -1.67 -9.34
CA GLU A 460 3.86 -2.36 -9.93
C GLU A 460 5.19 -1.78 -9.43
N LEU A 461 5.31 -0.45 -9.43
CA LEU A 461 6.50 0.25 -8.93
C LEU A 461 6.75 -0.04 -7.45
N ILE A 462 5.69 -0.15 -6.63
CA ILE A 462 5.80 -0.57 -5.22
C ILE A 462 6.28 -2.02 -5.15
N TRP A 463 5.63 -2.93 -5.88
CA TRP A 463 5.94 -4.35 -5.85
C TRP A 463 7.40 -4.66 -6.18
N TYR A 464 7.94 -4.06 -7.24
CA TYR A 464 9.36 -4.21 -7.60
C TYR A 464 10.26 -3.36 -6.70
N GLY A 465 9.78 -2.19 -6.26
CA GLY A 465 10.53 -1.23 -5.46
C GLY A 465 10.91 -1.73 -4.06
N ILE A 466 10.01 -2.45 -3.39
CA ILE A 466 10.26 -2.97 -2.04
C ILE A 466 11.20 -4.19 -2.04
N ARG A 467 11.49 -4.81 -3.20
CA ARG A 467 12.34 -6.01 -3.30
C ARG A 467 13.83 -5.63 -3.46
N SER A 468 14.69 -6.28 -2.70
CA SER A 468 16.07 -5.82 -2.38
C SER A 468 17.06 -5.75 -3.55
N SER A 469 16.85 -6.48 -4.65
CA SER A 469 17.71 -6.46 -5.85
C SER A 469 17.27 -5.41 -6.88
N ALA A 470 15.97 -5.18 -6.97
CA ALA A 470 15.26 -4.46 -8.02
C ALA A 470 15.00 -2.98 -7.71
N GLY A 471 15.04 -2.60 -6.43
CA GLY A 471 14.45 -1.35 -5.96
C GLY A 471 14.98 -0.08 -6.61
N ARG A 472 16.25 -0.04 -7.01
CA ARG A 472 16.84 1.15 -7.67
C ARG A 472 16.23 1.42 -9.05
N HIS A 473 16.01 0.37 -9.84
CA HIS A 473 15.46 0.52 -11.18
C HIS A 473 13.98 0.92 -11.12
N ALA A 474 13.19 0.29 -10.23
CA ALA A 474 11.81 0.70 -9.97
C ALA A 474 11.71 2.17 -9.53
N ILE A 475 12.63 2.67 -8.69
CA ILE A 475 12.65 4.09 -8.29
C ILE A 475 13.00 5.00 -9.49
N THR A 476 13.91 4.59 -10.36
CA THR A 476 14.23 5.36 -11.58
C THR A 476 13.01 5.46 -12.52
N LEU A 477 12.25 4.38 -12.64
CA LEU A 477 10.98 4.38 -13.39
C LEU A 477 9.92 5.25 -12.72
N ALA A 478 9.88 5.26 -11.37
CA ALA A 478 9.01 6.16 -10.62
C ALA A 478 9.38 7.63 -10.86
N ASP A 479 10.67 7.98 -10.85
CA ASP A 479 11.16 9.33 -11.20
C ASP A 479 10.68 9.76 -12.60
N LEU A 480 10.76 8.86 -13.58
CA LEU A 480 10.27 9.10 -14.94
C LEU A 480 8.76 9.36 -14.96
N VAL A 481 7.96 8.43 -14.39
CA VAL A 481 6.50 8.51 -14.45
C VAL A 481 5.99 9.74 -13.71
N TYR A 482 6.37 9.89 -12.44
CA TYR A 482 5.89 11.00 -11.61
C TYR A 482 6.45 12.33 -12.08
N GLY A 483 7.71 12.37 -12.53
CA GLY A 483 8.31 13.58 -13.11
C GLY A 483 7.59 14.06 -14.36
N VAL A 484 7.21 13.15 -15.27
CA VAL A 484 6.46 13.54 -16.48
C VAL A 484 5.00 13.90 -16.15
N VAL A 485 4.34 13.15 -15.26
CA VAL A 485 2.94 13.42 -14.87
C VAL A 485 2.82 14.76 -14.14
N PHE A 486 3.60 14.99 -13.09
CA PHE A 486 3.51 16.22 -12.29
C PHE A 486 4.27 17.41 -12.90
N GLY A 487 5.19 17.15 -13.84
CA GLY A 487 5.78 18.18 -14.69
C GLY A 487 4.85 18.68 -15.79
N HIS A 488 3.70 18.03 -16.00
CA HIS A 488 2.72 18.47 -16.98
C HIS A 488 2.06 19.80 -16.56
N GLU A 489 1.81 20.67 -17.55
CA GLU A 489 1.24 22.01 -17.35
C GLU A 489 -0.11 22.05 -16.62
N VAL A 490 -0.85 20.93 -16.63
CA VAL A 490 -2.11 20.77 -15.87
C VAL A 490 -1.88 20.87 -14.35
N PHE A 491 -0.70 20.50 -13.84
CA PHE A 491 -0.32 20.67 -12.44
C PHE A 491 0.35 22.02 -12.17
N GLY A 492 0.54 22.86 -13.20
CA GLY A 492 1.25 24.14 -13.08
C GLY A 492 0.68 25.06 -12.00
N ALA A 493 -0.64 25.09 -11.79
CA ALA A 493 -1.27 25.89 -10.73
C ALA A 493 -0.88 25.48 -9.30
N ILE A 494 -0.41 24.23 -9.10
CA ILE A 494 0.00 23.71 -7.80
C ILE A 494 1.46 24.09 -7.52
N PHE A 495 2.33 23.99 -8.52
CA PHE A 495 3.76 24.26 -8.38
C PHE A 495 4.13 25.74 -8.58
N ASN A 496 3.41 26.48 -9.44
CA ASN A 496 3.69 27.88 -9.79
C ASN A 496 2.76 28.87 -9.06
N ARG A 497 2.75 28.85 -7.72
CA ARG A 497 2.01 29.87 -6.93
C ARG A 497 2.49 31.31 -7.14
N SER A 498 3.64 31.54 -7.79
CA SER A 498 4.29 32.85 -7.83
C SER A 498 4.63 33.41 -9.22
N THR A 499 4.36 32.70 -10.32
CA THR A 499 4.52 33.29 -11.65
C THR A 499 3.17 33.76 -12.15
N ARG A 500 2.82 35.01 -11.84
CA ARG A 500 2.12 35.82 -12.85
C ARG A 500 2.98 35.67 -14.10
N VAL A 501 2.41 35.08 -15.14
CA VAL A 501 3.10 34.91 -16.42
C VAL A 501 3.50 36.32 -16.86
N ASP A 502 4.79 36.68 -16.73
CA ASP A 502 5.34 37.77 -17.52
C ASP A 502 5.06 37.38 -18.97
N GLY A 503 4.28 38.22 -19.66
CA GLY A 503 3.55 37.93 -20.91
C GLY A 503 4.40 37.63 -22.15
N SER A 504 5.43 36.80 -22.02
CA SER A 504 6.39 36.42 -23.05
C SER A 504 6.14 35.03 -23.64
N PHE A 505 5.32 34.19 -23.01
CA PHE A 505 4.87 32.92 -23.57
C PHE A 505 3.34 32.87 -23.62
N PRO A 506 2.72 32.57 -24.77
CA PRO A 506 1.28 32.34 -24.80
C PRO A 506 0.98 31.16 -23.86
N PRO A 507 0.07 31.31 -22.89
CA PRO A 507 -0.34 30.18 -22.06
C PRO A 507 -0.85 29.09 -23.01
N THR A 508 -0.33 27.88 -22.83
CA THR A 508 -0.83 26.71 -23.56
C THR A 508 -2.32 26.53 -23.30
N THR A 509 -3.00 25.89 -24.24
CA THR A 509 -4.44 25.58 -24.21
C THR A 509 -4.88 25.00 -22.86
N VAL A 510 -4.07 24.11 -22.27
CA VAL A 510 -4.34 23.47 -20.97
C VAL A 510 -4.12 24.44 -19.81
N ALA A 511 -3.05 25.25 -19.83
CA ALA A 511 -2.78 26.25 -18.79
C ALA A 511 -3.87 27.33 -18.74
N PHE A 512 -4.38 27.75 -19.90
CA PHE A 512 -5.49 28.69 -19.99
C PHE A 512 -6.80 28.09 -19.44
N ALA A 513 -7.12 26.84 -19.80
CA ALA A 513 -8.29 26.14 -19.26
C ALA A 513 -8.20 25.99 -17.73
N ASN A 514 -7.02 25.65 -17.19
CA ASN A 514 -6.77 25.48 -15.76
C ASN A 514 -6.81 26.81 -14.97
N GLN A 515 -6.49 27.93 -15.60
CA GLN A 515 -6.65 29.26 -14.98
C GLN A 515 -8.12 29.71 -14.94
N ARG A 516 -8.93 29.28 -15.91
CA ARG A 516 -10.34 29.66 -16.05
C ARG A 516 -11.29 28.72 -15.29
N LEU A 517 -10.91 27.46 -15.07
CA LEU A 517 -11.73 26.42 -14.45
C LEU A 517 -10.98 25.75 -13.29
N ASP A 518 -11.67 25.50 -12.17
CA ASP A 518 -11.08 24.86 -10.99
C ASP A 518 -10.87 23.35 -11.21
N MET A 519 -9.70 22.96 -11.74
CA MET A 519 -9.34 21.55 -12.00
C MET A 519 -8.88 20.79 -10.75
N ARG A 520 -8.88 21.44 -9.58
CA ARG A 520 -8.21 20.91 -8.38
C ARG A 520 -8.77 19.57 -7.92
N ARG A 521 -10.09 19.43 -8.02
CA ARG A 521 -10.81 18.20 -7.64
C ARG A 521 -10.51 17.05 -8.59
N LEU A 522 -10.36 17.36 -9.88
CA LEU A 522 -9.97 16.38 -10.90
C LEU A 522 -8.56 15.86 -10.64
N LEU A 523 -7.62 16.72 -10.25
CA LEU A 523 -6.21 16.34 -10.05
C LEU A 523 -5.93 15.66 -8.71
N LEU A 524 -6.79 15.85 -7.71
CA LEU A 524 -6.60 15.32 -6.35
C LEU A 524 -6.38 13.80 -6.26
N PRO A 525 -7.06 12.93 -7.03
CA PRO A 525 -6.77 11.50 -7.01
C PRO A 525 -5.35 11.15 -7.50
N TRP A 526 -4.76 11.99 -8.34
CA TRP A 526 -3.43 11.77 -8.91
C TRP A 526 -2.32 12.10 -7.92
N THR A 527 -2.44 13.22 -7.20
CA THR A 527 -1.45 13.66 -6.18
C THR A 527 -1.27 12.60 -5.09
N ARG A 528 -2.38 11.92 -4.76
CA ARG A 528 -2.44 10.82 -3.82
C ARG A 528 -1.55 9.63 -4.19
N GLN A 529 -1.47 9.26 -5.47
CA GLN A 529 -0.68 8.08 -5.88
C GLN A 529 0.80 8.20 -5.51
N LEU A 530 1.39 9.40 -5.62
CA LEU A 530 2.79 9.60 -5.23
C LEU A 530 3.01 9.44 -3.72
N GLY A 531 2.10 9.98 -2.91
CA GLY A 531 2.18 9.83 -1.46
C GLY A 531 1.96 8.37 -1.03
N TYR A 532 1.07 7.64 -1.72
CA TYR A 532 0.89 6.20 -1.52
C TYR A 532 2.17 5.43 -1.86
N PHE A 533 2.79 5.68 -3.02
CA PHE A 533 4.08 5.09 -3.38
C PHE A 533 5.16 5.34 -2.32
N LEU A 534 5.37 6.60 -1.93
CA LEU A 534 6.40 7.01 -0.98
C LEU A 534 6.21 6.44 0.43
N SER A 535 4.99 5.98 0.77
CA SER A 535 4.66 5.42 2.08
C SER A 535 5.29 4.03 2.32
N PHE A 536 5.65 3.30 1.26
CA PHE A 536 6.31 2.00 1.34
C PHE A 536 7.83 2.08 1.52
N PHE A 537 8.43 3.25 1.25
CA PHE A 537 9.87 3.44 1.29
C PHE A 537 10.31 4.19 2.54
N PRO A 538 11.49 3.86 3.10
CA PRO A 538 12.03 4.61 4.21
C PRO A 538 12.18 6.11 3.94
N GLU A 539 11.94 6.94 4.95
CA GLU A 539 12.12 8.40 4.83
C GLU A 539 13.58 8.78 4.62
N THR A 540 14.52 7.98 5.12
CA THR A 540 15.97 8.12 4.89
C THR A 540 16.42 7.75 3.49
N GLN A 541 15.58 7.09 2.70
CA GLN A 541 16.05 6.48 1.47
C GLN A 541 16.41 7.57 0.46
N GLU A 542 17.72 7.78 0.27
CA GLU A 542 18.27 8.81 -0.61
C GLU A 542 17.71 8.74 -2.03
N ALA A 543 17.49 7.52 -2.53
CA ALA A 543 16.92 7.29 -3.86
C ALA A 543 15.51 7.89 -4.03
N THR A 544 14.75 8.10 -2.95
CA THR A 544 13.38 8.67 -3.02
C THR A 544 13.33 10.18 -2.75
N LEU A 545 14.46 10.85 -2.49
CA LEU A 545 14.49 12.25 -2.08
C LEU A 545 13.89 13.20 -3.12
N ALA A 546 14.19 12.99 -4.42
CA ALA A 546 13.65 13.82 -5.49
C ALA A 546 12.12 13.74 -5.56
N LEU A 547 11.57 12.53 -5.47
CA LEU A 547 10.12 12.28 -5.41
C LEU A 547 9.48 12.92 -4.17
N ARG A 548 10.14 12.88 -3.01
CA ARG A 548 9.65 13.52 -1.78
C ARG A 548 9.61 15.05 -1.91
N GLN A 549 10.64 15.66 -2.51
CA GLN A 549 10.66 17.09 -2.79
C GLN A 549 9.52 17.50 -3.75
N MET A 550 9.26 16.67 -4.76
CA MET A 550 8.14 16.86 -5.69
C MET A 550 6.78 16.71 -4.98
N TYR A 551 6.68 15.82 -3.99
CA TYR A 551 5.44 15.58 -3.26
C TYR A 551 5.07 16.70 -2.29
N GLU A 552 6.03 17.45 -1.74
CA GLU A 552 5.75 18.44 -0.68
C GLU A 552 4.72 19.53 -1.09
N PRO A 553 4.81 20.16 -2.28
CA PRO A 553 3.77 21.08 -2.76
C PRO A 553 2.41 20.39 -2.99
N LEU A 554 2.42 19.14 -3.46
CA LEU A 554 1.21 18.34 -3.70
C LEU A 554 0.51 17.98 -2.38
N LYS A 555 1.29 17.70 -1.34
CA LYS A 555 0.77 17.42 0.00
C LYS A 555 0.07 18.65 0.59
N GLN A 556 0.66 19.83 0.45
CA GLN A 556 0.02 21.08 0.87
C GLN A 556 -1.28 21.32 0.11
N PHE A 557 -1.31 20.99 -1.19
CA PHE A 557 -2.50 21.08 -2.00
C PHE A 557 -3.64 20.17 -1.49
N ASP A 558 -3.34 18.94 -1.09
CA ASP A 558 -4.30 18.02 -0.47
C ASP A 558 -4.83 18.53 0.88
N MET A 559 -3.99 19.17 1.71
CA MET A 559 -4.34 19.61 3.07
C MET A 559 -5.21 20.87 3.15
N HIS A 560 -5.20 21.76 2.15
CA HIS A 560 -5.95 23.03 2.20
C HIS A 560 -7.44 22.87 1.79
N ARG A 561 -8.08 21.76 2.17
CA ARG A 561 -9.46 21.45 1.81
C ARG A 561 -10.35 21.13 3.00
#